data_AF-A0A9Q0LR95-F1
#
_entry.id   AF-A0A9Q0LR95-F1
#
_cell.length_a   1.000
_cell.length_b   1.000
_cell.length_c   1.000
_cell.angle_alpha   90.00
_cell.angle_beta   90.00
_cell.angle_gamma   90.00
#
_symmetry.space_group_name_H-M   'P 1'
#
loop_
_entity.id
_entity.type
_entity.pdbx_description
1 polymer ?
#
loop_
_entity_poly.entity_id
_entity_poly.type
_entity_poly.pdbx_seq_one_letter_code
_entity_poly.pdbx_strand_id
1 'polypeptide(L)'
;MSIVLQKNLKKHITSNLKTIIFGFATKYEIESLLKETLEEAKKFNNYNFKEYFTRRTNEVFDEFWKTNEKDESKIQQFYDERKQELEVLKRQTKIDNLYSTKKFVIDSDEKK
;
A
#
# COMPACT_ATOMS: atom_id res chain seq x y z
N MET A 1 4.19 17.84 -22.64
CA MET A 1 3.60 17.21 -21.42
C MET A 1 2.55 16.15 -21.72
N SER A 2 1.77 16.23 -22.81
CA SER A 2 0.65 15.30 -23.05
C SER A 2 1.01 13.83 -23.40
N ILE A 3 2.23 13.56 -23.89
CA ILE A 3 2.64 12.20 -24.32
C ILE A 3 2.94 11.26 -23.13
N VAL A 4 3.47 11.80 -22.03
CA VAL A 4 3.81 11.01 -20.83
C VAL A 4 2.54 10.54 -20.11
N LEU A 5 1.54 11.41 -20.02
CA LEU A 5 0.21 11.10 -19.46
C LEU A 5 -0.51 10.01 -20.28
N GLN A 6 -0.46 10.09 -21.61
CA GLN A 6 -1.04 9.09 -22.53
C GLN A 6 -0.36 7.71 -22.41
N LYS A 7 0.96 7.66 -22.23
CA LYS A 7 1.71 6.40 -22.02
C LYS A 7 1.33 5.71 -20.71
N ASN A 8 1.18 6.47 -19.62
CA ASN A 8 0.76 5.91 -18.34
C ASN A 8 -0.67 5.34 -18.42
N LEU A 9 -1.60 6.05 -19.06
CA LEU A 9 -2.97 5.59 -19.24
C LEU A 9 -3.05 4.29 -20.06
N LYS A 10 -2.28 4.15 -21.15
CA LYS A 10 -2.22 2.90 -21.93
C LYS A 10 -1.65 1.72 -21.13
N LYS A 11 -0.65 1.94 -20.27
CA LYS A 11 -0.05 0.90 -19.43
C LYS A 11 -1.03 0.34 -18.39
N HIS A 12 -1.89 1.19 -17.85
CA HIS A 12 -2.98 0.80 -16.95
C HIS A 12 -4.05 -0.06 -17.62
N ILE A 13 -4.43 0.29 -18.85
CA ILE A 13 -5.47 -0.43 -19.61
C ILE A 13 -4.99 -1.84 -19.99
N THR A 14 -3.74 -1.97 -20.43
CA THR A 14 -3.16 -3.27 -20.78
C THR A 14 -2.90 -4.15 -19.56
N SER A 15 -2.58 -3.56 -18.40
CA SER A 15 -2.48 -4.28 -17.12
C SER A 15 -3.80 -4.92 -16.74
N ASN A 16 -4.89 -4.16 -16.70
CA ASN A 16 -6.21 -4.67 -16.32
C ASN A 16 -6.68 -5.81 -17.24
N LEU A 17 -6.42 -5.70 -18.56
CA LEU A 17 -6.72 -6.78 -19.49
C LEU A 17 -5.89 -8.05 -19.19
N LYS A 18 -4.61 -7.90 -18.82
CA LYS A 18 -3.75 -9.05 -18.47
C LYS A 18 -4.20 -9.70 -17.15
N THR A 19 -4.60 -8.93 -16.15
CA THR A 19 -5.18 -9.43 -14.90
C THR A 19 -6.48 -10.19 -15.14
N ILE A 20 -7.37 -9.66 -15.98
CA ILE A 20 -8.66 -10.29 -16.31
C ILE A 20 -8.48 -11.60 -17.11
N ILE A 21 -7.48 -11.65 -18.01
CA ILE A 21 -7.27 -12.80 -18.91
C ILE A 21 -6.40 -13.89 -18.27
N PHE A 22 -5.41 -13.53 -17.46
CA PHE A 22 -4.43 -14.47 -16.89
C PHE A 22 -4.55 -14.68 -15.38
N GLY A 23 -5.30 -13.83 -14.65
CA GLY A 23 -5.46 -13.96 -13.19
C GLY A 23 -4.19 -13.70 -12.38
N PHE A 24 -3.15 -13.09 -12.99
CA PHE A 24 -1.90 -12.74 -12.32
C PHE A 24 -1.78 -11.24 -12.10
N ALA A 25 -1.38 -10.88 -10.89
CA ALA A 25 -1.17 -9.51 -10.46
C ALA A 25 0.01 -8.91 -11.21
N THR A 26 -0.20 -7.72 -11.78
CA THR A 26 0.87 -7.03 -12.49
C THR A 26 1.70 -6.19 -11.53
N LYS A 27 2.94 -5.86 -11.91
CA LYS A 27 3.79 -4.91 -11.19
C LYS A 27 3.07 -3.60 -10.87
N TYR A 28 2.22 -3.13 -11.78
CA TYR A 28 1.46 -1.90 -11.58
C TYR A 28 0.46 -2.03 -10.42
N GLU A 29 -0.24 -3.17 -10.32
CA GLU A 29 -1.21 -3.41 -9.27
C GLU A 29 -0.55 -3.50 -7.89
N ILE A 30 0.65 -4.08 -7.82
CA ILE A 30 1.46 -4.11 -6.59
C ILE A 30 1.90 -2.70 -6.19
N GLU A 31 2.35 -1.88 -7.15
CA GLU A 31 2.69 -0.47 -6.89
C GLU A 31 1.47 0.35 -6.44
N SER A 32 0.30 0.08 -7.00
CA SER A 32 -0.96 0.70 -6.56
C SER A 32 -1.34 0.27 -5.15
N LEU A 33 -1.19 -1.03 -4.84
CA LEU A 33 -1.49 -1.59 -3.53
C LEU A 33 -0.55 -1.03 -2.45
N LEU A 34 0.74 -0.87 -2.77
CA LEU A 34 1.71 -0.21 -1.90
C LEU A 34 1.26 1.22 -1.57
N LYS A 35 0.89 2.00 -2.59
CA LYS A 35 0.42 3.38 -2.38
C LYS A 35 -0.83 3.42 -1.51
N GLU A 36 -1.83 2.58 -1.78
CA GLU A 36 -3.02 2.50 -0.94
C GLU A 36 -2.70 2.14 0.51
N THR A 37 -1.79 1.18 0.72
CA THR A 37 -1.40 0.75 2.06
C THR A 37 -0.68 1.86 2.83
N LEU A 38 0.22 2.59 2.17
CA LEU A 38 0.90 3.73 2.78
C LEU A 38 -0.04 4.90 3.08
N GLU A 39 -0.99 5.18 2.19
CA GLU A 39 -2.01 6.21 2.43
C GLU A 39 -2.94 5.82 3.58
N GLU A 40 -3.27 4.54 3.73
CA GLU A 40 -4.06 4.07 4.87
C GLU A 40 -3.26 4.14 6.18
N ALA A 41 -1.97 3.78 6.16
CA ALA A 41 -1.08 3.89 7.32
C ALA A 41 -0.92 5.34 7.82
N LYS A 42 -1.00 6.33 6.93
CA LYS A 42 -0.94 7.75 7.32
C LYS A 42 -2.17 8.26 8.06
N LYS A 43 -3.30 7.55 7.98
CA LYS A 43 -4.56 7.94 8.62
C LYS A 43 -4.66 7.53 10.10
N PHE A 44 -3.65 6.82 10.62
CA PHE A 44 -3.56 6.57 12.06
C PHE A 44 -3.30 7.86 12.82
N ASN A 45 -4.03 8.07 13.91
CA ASN A 45 -3.82 9.22 14.79
C ASN A 45 -2.59 9.02 15.68
N ASN A 46 -2.32 7.78 16.07
CA ASN A 46 -1.17 7.43 16.88
C ASN A 46 0.11 7.41 16.04
N TYR A 47 1.08 8.24 16.40
CA TYR A 47 2.39 8.32 15.75
C TYR A 47 3.08 6.96 15.65
N ASN A 48 3.06 6.16 16.71
CA ASN A 48 3.75 4.87 16.73
C ASN A 48 3.18 3.91 15.68
N PHE A 49 1.86 3.89 15.51
CA PHE A 49 1.22 3.04 14.51
C PHE A 49 1.49 3.55 13.10
N LYS A 50 1.35 4.86 12.88
CA LYS A 50 1.68 5.48 11.58
C LYS A 50 3.10 5.13 11.14
N GLU A 51 4.09 5.36 12.00
CA GLU A 51 5.50 5.10 11.66
C GLU A 51 5.78 3.60 11.53
N TYR A 52 5.24 2.77 12.42
CA TYR A 52 5.42 1.32 12.35
C TYR A 52 4.88 0.75 11.04
N PHE A 53 3.63 1.05 10.69
CA PHE A 53 3.01 0.52 9.47
C PHE A 53 3.66 1.08 8.21
N THR A 54 4.07 2.36 8.20
CA THR A 54 4.80 2.95 7.08
C THR A 54 6.12 2.23 6.85
N ARG A 55 6.94 2.08 7.91
CA ARG A 55 8.22 1.39 7.83
C ARG A 55 8.05 -0.07 7.44
N ARG A 56 7.16 -0.80 8.12
CA ARG A 56 6.93 -2.23 7.87
C ARG A 56 6.47 -2.49 6.44
N THR A 57 5.57 -1.65 5.92
CA THR A 57 5.10 -1.78 4.53
C THR A 57 6.27 -1.60 3.56
N ASN A 58 7.11 -0.58 3.73
CA ASN A 58 8.27 -0.39 2.87
C ASN A 58 9.26 -1.57 2.95
N GLU A 59 9.58 -2.04 4.15
CA GLU A 59 10.47 -3.19 4.35
C GLU A 59 9.97 -4.45 3.63
N VAL A 60 8.69 -4.78 3.79
CA VAL A 60 8.09 -5.98 3.20
C VAL A 60 8.05 -5.90 1.68
N PHE A 61 7.68 -4.74 1.11
CA PHE A 61 7.66 -4.57 -0.34
C PHE A 61 9.08 -4.55 -0.92
N ASP A 62 10.05 -3.94 -0.25
CA ASP A 62 11.46 -3.95 -0.67
C ASP A 62 12.05 -5.36 -0.65
N GLU A 63 11.77 -6.14 0.39
CA GLU A 63 12.19 -7.55 0.50
C GLU A 63 11.56 -8.41 -0.60
N PHE A 64 10.28 -8.19 -0.87
CA PHE A 64 9.56 -8.87 -1.94
C PHE A 64 10.19 -8.61 -3.31
N TRP A 65 10.48 -7.35 -3.65
CA TRP A 65 11.11 -6.99 -4.92
C TRP A 65 12.52 -7.55 -5.08
N LYS A 66 13.28 -7.67 -3.99
CA LYS A 66 14.63 -8.27 -4.03
C LYS A 66 14.59 -9.78 -4.29
N THR A 67 13.57 -10.47 -3.78
CA THR A 67 13.55 -11.94 -3.76
C THR A 67 12.77 -12.55 -4.92
N ASN A 68 11.67 -11.91 -5.37
CA ASN A 68 10.64 -12.58 -6.16
C ASN A 68 10.34 -11.95 -7.53
N GLU A 69 11.35 -11.37 -8.20
CA GLU A 69 11.15 -10.63 -9.46
C GLU A 69 10.62 -11.48 -10.64
N LYS A 70 10.74 -12.83 -10.57
CA LYS A 70 10.52 -13.72 -11.74
C LYS A 70 9.40 -14.74 -11.60
N ASP A 71 8.81 -14.92 -10.42
CA ASP A 71 7.83 -15.98 -10.17
C ASP A 71 6.40 -15.40 -10.10
N GLU A 72 5.64 -15.58 -11.18
CA GLU A 72 4.27 -15.06 -11.32
C GLU A 72 3.30 -15.61 -10.27
N SER A 73 3.50 -16.86 -9.82
CA SER A 73 2.63 -17.47 -8.80
C SER A 73 2.84 -16.84 -7.42
N LYS A 74 4.11 -16.59 -7.04
CA LYS A 74 4.44 -15.91 -5.79
C LYS A 74 3.99 -14.46 -5.79
N ILE A 75 4.06 -13.81 -6.96
CA ILE A 75 3.55 -12.45 -7.13
C ILE A 75 2.05 -12.39 -6.85
N GLN A 76 1.28 -13.32 -7.39
CA GLN A 76 -0.15 -13.39 -7.15
C GLN A 76 -0.47 -13.67 -5.67
N GLN A 77 0.19 -14.66 -5.07
CA GLN A 77 0.00 -14.98 -3.66
C GLN A 77 0.30 -13.77 -2.76
N PHE A 78 1.42 -13.09 -3.00
CA PHE A 78 1.79 -11.89 -2.25
C PHE A 78 0.74 -10.79 -2.40
N TYR A 79 0.25 -10.55 -3.61
CA TYR A 79 -0.79 -9.57 -3.88
C TYR A 79 -2.06 -9.87 -3.08
N ASP A 80 -2.52 -11.12 -3.08
CA ASP A 80 -3.74 -11.53 -2.37
C ASP A 80 -3.59 -11.40 -0.85
N GLU A 81 -2.44 -11.80 -0.29
CA GLU A 81 -2.13 -11.62 1.13
C GLU A 81 -2.11 -10.14 1.53
N ARG A 82 -1.39 -9.31 0.78
CA ARG A 82 -1.29 -7.86 1.08
C ARG A 82 -2.64 -7.17 0.92
N LYS A 83 -3.49 -7.62 0.00
CA LYS A 83 -4.86 -7.11 -0.15
C LYS A 83 -5.72 -7.43 1.07
N GLN A 84 -5.59 -8.62 1.65
CA GLN A 84 -6.27 -8.97 2.90
C GLN A 84 -5.76 -8.10 4.07
N GLU A 85 -4.45 -7.89 4.16
CA GLU A 85 -3.84 -7.02 5.16
C GLU A 85 -4.30 -5.56 5.04
N LEU A 86 -4.44 -5.04 3.81
CA LEU A 86 -4.97 -3.70 3.57
C LEU A 86 -6.38 -3.56 4.16
N GLU A 87 -7.23 -4.57 4.00
CA GLU A 87 -8.59 -4.55 4.57
C GLU A 87 -8.57 -4.59 6.10
N VAL A 88 -7.62 -5.33 6.71
CA VAL A 88 -7.39 -5.28 8.17
C VAL A 88 -6.94 -3.89 8.59
N LEU A 89 -5.99 -3.31 7.86
CA LEU A 89 -5.43 -1.99 8.14
C LEU A 89 -6.53 -0.92 8.11
N LYS A 90 -7.37 -0.89 7.07
CA LYS A 90 -8.53 0.02 6.96
C LYS A 90 -9.47 -0.07 8.15
N ARG A 91 -9.78 -1.28 8.62
CA ARG A 91 -10.60 -1.47 9.83
C ARG A 91 -9.90 -0.94 11.07
N GLN A 92 -8.61 -1.21 11.22
CA GLN A 92 -7.84 -0.78 12.37
C GLN A 92 -7.69 0.73 12.43
N THR A 93 -7.46 1.38 11.29
CA THR A 93 -7.48 2.84 11.15
C THR A 93 -8.82 3.41 11.56
N LYS A 94 -9.93 2.80 11.13
CA LYS A 94 -11.27 3.27 11.52
C LYS A 94 -11.51 3.15 13.03
N ILE A 95 -11.09 2.04 13.65
CA ILE A 95 -11.17 1.84 15.10
C ILE A 95 -10.31 2.87 15.84
N ASP A 96 -9.08 3.08 15.39
CA ASP A 96 -8.16 4.09 15.95
C ASP A 96 -8.78 5.49 15.90
N ASN A 97 -9.45 5.85 14.80
CA ASN A 97 -10.17 7.12 14.68
C ASN A 97 -11.40 7.24 15.60
N LEU A 98 -12.11 6.15 15.86
CA LEU A 98 -13.29 6.16 16.74
C LEU A 98 -12.91 6.30 18.22
N TYR A 99 -11.78 5.73 18.62
CA TYR A 99 -11.31 5.72 20.01
C TYR A 99 -10.07 6.59 20.22
N SER A 100 -9.75 7.50 19.29
CA SER A 100 -8.58 8.36 19.42
C SER A 100 -8.70 9.23 20.66
N THR A 101 -7.79 9.07 21.60
CA THR A 101 -7.67 9.95 22.77
C THR A 101 -6.90 11.22 22.40
N LYS A 102 -6.71 12.13 23.37
CA LYS A 102 -5.81 13.28 23.16
C LYS A 102 -4.44 12.79 22.67
N LYS A 103 -3.89 13.51 21.69
CA LYS A 103 -2.55 13.27 21.13
C LYS A 103 -1.51 13.21 22.25
N PHE A 104 -0.51 12.35 22.10
CA PHE A 104 0.55 12.22 23.10
C PHE A 104 1.37 13.51 23.17
N VAL A 105 2.03 13.76 24.31
CA VAL A 105 2.89 14.95 24.50
C VAL A 105 3.99 15.03 23.42
N ILE A 106 4.43 13.87 22.91
CA ILE A 106 5.42 13.80 21.83
C ILE A 106 4.88 14.27 20.47
N ASP A 107 3.56 14.35 20.31
CA ASP A 107 2.89 14.84 19.09
C ASP A 107 2.54 16.34 19.19
N SER A 108 2.66 16.96 20.38
CA SER A 108 2.25 18.35 20.61
C SER A 108 3.31 19.40 20.27
N ASP A 109 4.54 18.98 19.94
CA ASP A 109 5.67 19.89 19.73
C ASP A 109 5.86 20.35 18.27
N GLU A 110 4.97 19.97 17.34
CA GLU A 110 5.12 20.31 15.92
C GLU A 110 4.68 21.75 15.53
N LYS A 111 4.45 22.64 16.49
CA LYS A 111 4.25 24.08 16.23
C LYS A 111 4.92 24.97 17.26
N LYS A 112 6.18 25.34 16.99
CA LYS A 112 6.73 26.65 17.34
C LYS A 112 7.46 27.25 16.14
#